data_AF-A0A955MC95-F1
#
_entry.id   AF-A0A955MC95-F1
#
_cell.length_a   1.000
_cell.length_b   1.000
_cell.length_c   1.000
_cell.angle_alpha   90.00
_cell.angle_beta   90.00
_cell.angle_gamma   90.00
#
_symmetry.space_group_name_H-M   'P 1'
#
loop_
_entity.id
_entity.type
_entity.pdbx_description
1 polymer ?
#
loop_
_entity_poly.entity_id
_entity_poly.type
_entity_poly.pdbx_seq_one_letter_code
_entity_poly.pdbx_strand_id
1 'polypeptide(L)'
;MKYQPYIFLATVFLAISMPLPVFAQDDATAVVADGVNSQKDDDGQYTIFDDSLLLKGYANTYRELPKDIILEMIKDDTLNPFKTAAAVKVLREEYGAGIVSSEKKGVERILLRRLSRTDSAFVQVQIMHTLCKIDRYRYFQSMVPALIQKLDHYNSTVNETAFEALNDLIESGSNRAREARIVFNTLRKGLFLSRKRLETVKEPGPKLRQKLKLIRWCIKILGNAELKRLPKEVINLL
;
A
#
# COMPACT_ATOMS: atom_id res chain seq x y z
N MET A 1 -61.61 -1.69 0.50
CA MET A 1 -62.16 -2.87 -0.19
C MET A 1 -62.54 -2.45 -1.62
N LYS A 2 -62.12 -3.25 -2.60
CA LYS A 2 -62.53 -3.30 -4.03
C LYS A 2 -62.00 -2.18 -4.94
N TYR A 3 -60.87 -2.38 -5.62
CA TYR A 3 -60.62 -3.15 -6.88
C TYR A 3 -61.13 -2.42 -8.14
N GLN A 4 -60.19 -1.96 -8.97
CA GLN A 4 -60.36 -1.88 -10.42
C GLN A 4 -59.16 -2.56 -11.12
N PRO A 5 -59.36 -3.17 -12.30
CA PRO A 5 -58.49 -4.20 -12.85
C PRO A 5 -57.54 -3.71 -13.94
N TYR A 6 -56.49 -4.50 -14.15
CA TYR A 6 -55.51 -4.45 -15.24
C TYR A 6 -56.13 -4.74 -16.61
N ILE A 7 -55.69 -4.01 -17.63
CA ILE A 7 -55.54 -4.54 -19.00
C ILE A 7 -54.18 -4.13 -19.55
N PHE A 8 -53.44 -5.16 -19.95
CA PHE A 8 -52.14 -5.20 -20.61
C PHE A 8 -52.34 -5.11 -22.14
N LEU A 9 -51.56 -4.29 -22.85
CA LEU A 9 -51.23 -4.37 -24.28
C LEU A 9 -49.96 -3.52 -24.47
N ALA A 10 -48.75 -4.09 -24.39
CA ALA A 10 -48.01 -4.79 -25.44
C ALA A 10 -47.66 -3.90 -26.66
N THR A 11 -46.34 -3.72 -26.87
CA THR A 11 -45.64 -3.33 -28.11
C THR A 11 -45.88 -1.91 -28.63
N VAL A 12 -44.87 -1.09 -28.92
CA VAL A 12 -43.89 -1.29 -30.00
C VAL A 12 -42.55 -0.61 -29.68
N PHE A 13 -41.48 -1.35 -29.98
CA PHE A 13 -40.08 -0.96 -30.10
C PHE A 13 -39.89 0.29 -30.97
N LEU A 14 -39.14 1.28 -30.48
CA LEU A 14 -38.40 2.22 -31.33
C LEU A 14 -36.94 2.19 -30.91
N ALA A 15 -36.18 1.34 -31.62
CA ALA A 15 -34.74 1.27 -31.54
C ALA A 15 -34.14 2.55 -32.14
N ILE A 16 -33.72 3.47 -31.27
CA ILE A 16 -32.82 4.54 -31.68
C ILE A 16 -31.42 3.93 -31.65
N SER A 17 -31.00 3.46 -32.82
CA SER A 17 -29.62 3.13 -33.15
C SER A 17 -28.79 4.41 -33.03
N MET A 18 -28.09 4.57 -31.91
CA MET A 18 -26.98 5.52 -31.79
C MET A 18 -25.68 4.74 -32.01
N PRO A 19 -24.83 5.16 -32.97
CA PRO A 19 -23.53 4.53 -33.16
C PRO A 19 -22.62 4.82 -31.97
N LEU A 20 -22.16 3.74 -31.33
CA LEU A 20 -21.06 3.77 -30.36
C LEU A 20 -19.79 4.32 -31.05
N PRO A 21 -19.02 5.21 -30.41
CA PRO A 21 -17.69 5.52 -30.88
C PRO A 21 -16.81 4.27 -30.78
N VAL A 22 -16.32 3.83 -31.93
CA VAL A 22 -15.28 2.81 -32.09
C VAL A 22 -14.03 3.32 -31.36
N PHE A 23 -13.71 2.72 -30.22
CA PHE A 23 -12.39 2.87 -29.62
C PHE A 23 -11.39 2.13 -30.51
N ALA A 24 -10.61 2.91 -31.25
CA ALA A 24 -9.45 2.44 -31.97
C ALA A 24 -8.45 1.85 -30.97
N GLN A 25 -8.04 0.60 -31.23
CA GLN A 25 -6.77 0.06 -30.79
C GLN A 25 -5.66 0.88 -31.46
N ASP A 26 -4.90 1.63 -30.68
CA ASP A 26 -3.57 2.07 -31.05
C ASP A 26 -2.57 1.46 -30.07
N ASP A 27 -1.91 0.41 -30.57
CA ASP A 27 -0.66 -0.10 -30.04
C ASP A 27 0.44 0.97 -30.20
N ALA A 28 1.27 1.07 -29.16
CA ALA A 28 2.68 1.46 -29.20
C ALA A 28 3.11 2.69 -30.02
N THR A 29 3.47 3.78 -29.33
CA THR A 29 4.76 4.45 -29.56
C THR A 29 5.26 5.08 -28.25
N ALA A 30 6.27 4.44 -27.66
CA ALA A 30 7.13 5.08 -26.68
C ALA A 30 8.00 6.11 -27.43
N VAL A 31 7.80 7.40 -27.15
CA VAL A 31 8.68 8.45 -27.66
C VAL A 31 9.92 8.48 -26.77
N VAL A 32 11.00 7.88 -27.28
CA VAL A 32 12.37 8.08 -26.80
C VAL A 32 12.82 9.44 -27.32
N ALA A 33 12.93 10.42 -26.43
CA ALA A 33 13.63 11.67 -26.72
C ALA A 33 15.10 11.49 -26.30
N ASP A 34 15.94 11.31 -27.32
CA ASP A 34 17.39 11.26 -27.21
C ASP A 34 17.94 12.68 -26.99
N GLY A 35 18.86 12.83 -26.04
CA GLY A 35 19.33 14.10 -25.53
C GLY A 35 20.56 13.91 -24.65
N VAL A 36 21.63 13.42 -25.26
CA VAL A 36 22.95 13.20 -24.68
C VAL A 36 23.53 14.49 -24.09
N ASN A 37 23.81 14.50 -22.79
CA ASN A 37 25.01 15.15 -22.28
C ASN A 37 25.56 14.36 -21.09
N SER A 38 26.69 13.68 -21.33
CA SER A 38 27.34 12.78 -20.40
C SER A 38 28.20 13.54 -19.40
N GLN A 39 27.87 13.45 -18.13
CA GLN A 39 28.86 13.48 -17.05
C GLN A 39 28.66 12.21 -16.21
N LYS A 40 29.72 11.42 -16.16
CA LYS A 40 29.88 10.17 -15.41
C LYS A 40 29.46 10.38 -13.96
N ASP A 41 28.67 9.46 -13.43
CA ASP A 41 28.90 8.86 -12.11
C ASP A 41 28.01 7.63 -11.88
N ASP A 42 28.68 6.58 -11.41
CA ASP A 42 28.23 5.37 -10.73
C ASP A 42 27.48 4.26 -11.48
N ASP A 43 28.04 3.06 -11.32
CA ASP A 43 27.69 1.80 -11.96
C ASP A 43 26.43 1.21 -11.27
N GLY A 44 25.29 1.90 -11.46
CA GLY A 44 23.98 1.43 -11.07
C GLY A 44 23.38 0.58 -12.18
N GLN A 45 23.26 -0.72 -11.95
CA GLN A 45 22.47 -1.62 -12.81
C GLN A 45 21.07 -1.03 -13.05
N TYR A 46 20.88 -0.37 -14.19
CA TYR A 46 19.56 -0.01 -14.70
C TYR A 46 18.82 -1.31 -15.04
N THR A 47 18.12 -1.88 -14.06
CA THR A 47 17.06 -2.84 -14.35
C THR A 47 16.04 -2.12 -15.23
N ILE A 48 15.82 -2.62 -16.44
CA ILE A 48 14.97 -2.04 -17.51
C ILE A 48 13.54 -1.68 -17.05
N PHE A 49 13.12 -2.15 -15.87
CA PHE A 49 11.88 -1.74 -15.19
C PHE A 49 12.16 -1.37 -13.73
N ASP A 50 12.22 -0.08 -13.41
CA ASP A 50 12.16 0.41 -12.04
C ASP A 50 10.70 0.54 -11.61
N ASP A 51 10.24 -0.44 -10.83
CA ASP A 51 8.88 -0.49 -10.26
C ASP A 51 8.52 0.79 -9.48
N SER A 52 9.52 1.43 -8.86
CA SER A 52 9.32 2.65 -8.07
C SER A 52 9.05 3.86 -8.96
N LEU A 53 9.77 3.99 -10.08
CA LEU A 53 9.55 5.04 -11.08
C LEU A 53 8.19 4.86 -11.76
N LEU A 54 7.79 3.62 -12.07
CA LEU A 54 6.49 3.33 -12.67
C LEU A 54 5.33 3.74 -11.75
N LEU A 55 5.41 3.41 -10.45
CA LEU A 55 4.40 3.82 -9.47
C LEU A 55 4.33 5.33 -9.31
N LYS A 56 5.48 6.01 -9.29
CA LYS A 56 5.54 7.48 -9.21
C LYS A 56 4.95 8.12 -10.46
N GLY A 57 5.23 7.59 -11.65
CA GLY A 57 4.67 8.06 -12.92
C GLY A 57 3.14 8.05 -12.91
N TYR A 58 2.54 6.90 -12.60
CA TYR A 58 1.08 6.80 -12.49
C TYR A 58 0.50 7.70 -11.40
N ALA A 59 1.15 7.79 -10.23
CA ALA A 59 0.67 8.63 -9.14
C ALA A 59 0.65 10.11 -9.55
N ASN A 60 1.67 10.59 -10.28
CA ASN A 60 1.71 11.96 -10.77
C ASN A 60 0.55 12.25 -11.74
N THR A 61 0.24 11.33 -12.66
CA THR A 61 -0.89 11.48 -13.58
C THR A 61 -2.24 11.54 -12.85
N TYR A 62 -2.39 10.78 -11.76
CA TYR A 62 -3.66 10.71 -11.05
C TYR A 62 -3.91 11.83 -10.05
N ARG A 63 -2.89 12.65 -9.72
CA ARG A 63 -3.04 13.78 -8.79
C ARG A 63 -4.06 14.82 -9.26
N GLU A 64 -4.17 15.02 -10.57
CA GLU A 64 -5.09 15.98 -11.16
C GLU A 64 -6.53 15.45 -11.27
N LEU A 65 -6.73 14.15 -11.04
CA LEU A 65 -8.04 13.52 -11.15
C LEU A 65 -8.92 13.79 -9.92
N PRO A 66 -10.24 13.96 -10.11
CA PRO A 66 -11.17 14.10 -9.00
C PRO A 66 -11.27 12.81 -8.18
N LYS A 67 -11.56 12.98 -6.89
CA LYS A 67 -11.72 11.90 -5.90
C LYS A 67 -12.60 10.75 -6.40
N ASP A 68 -13.72 11.05 -7.04
CA ASP A 68 -14.69 10.04 -7.46
C ASP A 68 -14.12 9.12 -8.55
N ILE A 69 -13.36 9.68 -9.50
CA ILE A 69 -12.67 8.89 -10.53
C ILE A 69 -11.63 7.98 -9.87
N ILE A 70 -10.85 8.48 -8.92
CA ILE A 70 -9.86 7.67 -8.19
C ILE A 70 -10.53 6.52 -7.43
N LEU A 71 -11.69 6.77 -6.80
CA LEU A 71 -12.44 5.72 -6.12
C LEU A 71 -12.99 4.68 -7.09
N GLU A 72 -13.47 5.07 -8.26
CA GLU A 72 -13.90 4.12 -9.31
C GLU A 72 -12.70 3.30 -9.84
N MET A 73 -11.53 3.91 -10.03
CA MET A 73 -10.31 3.20 -10.41
C MET A 73 -9.90 2.15 -9.37
N ILE A 74 -10.09 2.42 -8.08
CA ILE A 74 -9.79 1.46 -7.01
C ILE A 74 -10.82 0.31 -6.98
N LYS A 75 -12.08 0.58 -7.34
CA LYS A 75 -13.14 -0.43 -7.42
C LYS A 75 -12.98 -1.34 -8.63
N ASP A 76 -12.39 -0.85 -9.72
CA ASP A 76 -12.18 -1.62 -10.94
C ASP A 76 -11.23 -2.79 -10.68
N ASP A 77 -11.77 -4.00 -10.79
CA ASP A 77 -11.02 -5.22 -10.53
C ASP A 77 -10.06 -5.59 -11.69
N THR A 78 -10.31 -5.06 -12.88
CA THR A 78 -9.53 -5.31 -14.10
C THR A 78 -8.31 -4.40 -14.22
N LEU A 79 -8.26 -3.32 -13.44
CA LEU A 79 -7.19 -2.35 -13.49
C LEU A 79 -5.86 -2.96 -13.05
N ASN A 80 -4.80 -2.66 -13.81
CA ASN A 80 -3.44 -3.11 -13.52
C ASN A 80 -3.05 -2.80 -12.05
N PRO A 81 -2.40 -3.74 -11.33
CA PRO A 81 -1.98 -3.53 -9.95
C PRO A 81 -1.17 -2.27 -9.69
N PHE A 82 -0.27 -1.87 -10.61
CA PHE A 82 0.52 -0.63 -10.47
C PHE A 82 -0.37 0.61 -10.52
N LYS A 83 -1.32 0.64 -11.45
CA LYS A 83 -2.31 1.73 -11.56
C LYS A 83 -3.21 1.78 -10.33
N THR A 84 -3.67 0.63 -9.84
CA THR A 84 -4.46 0.54 -8.60
C THR A 84 -3.66 1.05 -7.39
N ALA A 85 -2.41 0.60 -7.23
CA ALA A 85 -1.55 1.02 -6.12
C ALA A 85 -1.27 2.53 -6.15
N ALA A 86 -1.03 3.10 -7.33
CA ALA A 86 -0.89 4.53 -7.52
C ALA A 86 -2.18 5.30 -7.18
N ALA A 87 -3.34 4.81 -7.61
CA ALA A 87 -4.64 5.42 -7.27
C ALA A 87 -4.87 5.43 -5.75
N VAL A 88 -4.58 4.34 -5.04
CA VAL A 88 -4.67 4.27 -3.58
C VAL A 88 -3.67 5.23 -2.91
N LYS A 89 -2.46 5.34 -3.45
CA LYS A 89 -1.45 6.29 -2.96
C LYS A 89 -1.94 7.74 -3.06
N VAL A 90 -2.47 8.15 -4.21
CA VAL A 90 -3.02 9.50 -4.41
C VAL A 90 -4.24 9.74 -3.53
N LEU A 91 -5.14 8.75 -3.38
CA LEU A 91 -6.26 8.83 -2.45
C LEU A 91 -5.80 9.15 -1.02
N ARG A 92 -4.72 8.49 -0.56
CA ARG A 92 -4.15 8.73 0.77
C ARG A 92 -3.53 10.13 0.90
N GLU A 93 -2.73 10.54 -0.08
CA GLU A 93 -1.95 11.77 -0.03
C GLU A 93 -2.81 13.03 -0.17
N GLU A 94 -3.69 13.07 -1.18
CA GLU A 94 -4.46 14.27 -1.51
C GLU A 94 -5.78 14.33 -0.74
N TYR A 95 -6.47 13.20 -0.59
CA TYR A 95 -7.82 13.15 -0.05
C TYR A 95 -7.90 12.56 1.35
N GLY A 96 -6.83 11.90 1.84
CA GLY A 96 -6.84 11.13 3.09
C GLY A 96 -7.18 11.97 4.32
N ALA A 97 -6.71 13.21 4.40
CA ALA A 97 -7.03 14.13 5.49
C ALA A 97 -8.48 14.64 5.46
N GLY A 98 -9.11 14.65 4.27
CA GLY A 98 -10.47 15.14 4.05
C GLY A 98 -11.56 14.07 4.18
N ILE A 99 -11.23 12.81 4.49
CA ILE A 99 -12.22 11.74 4.62
C ILE A 99 -12.99 11.92 5.95
N VAL A 100 -14.16 12.54 5.85
CA VAL A 100 -15.09 12.77 6.96
C VAL A 100 -15.85 11.50 7.33
N SER A 101 -16.40 11.44 8.55
CA SER A 101 -17.14 10.29 9.10
C SER A 101 -18.29 9.77 8.22
N SER A 102 -18.95 10.64 7.44
CA SER A 102 -20.05 10.29 6.53
C SER A 102 -19.58 9.41 5.36
N GLU A 103 -18.47 9.78 4.72
CA GLU A 103 -17.93 9.07 3.54
C GLU A 103 -16.96 7.95 3.91
N LYS A 104 -16.36 8.03 5.11
CA LYS A 104 -15.37 7.09 5.64
C LYS A 104 -15.78 5.63 5.48
N LYS A 105 -17.02 5.29 5.86
CA LYS A 105 -17.52 3.90 5.75
C LYS A 105 -17.57 3.41 4.29
N GLY A 106 -17.87 4.30 3.35
CA GLY A 106 -17.89 3.99 1.92
C GLY A 106 -16.49 3.69 1.40
N VAL A 107 -15.54 4.58 1.69
CA VAL A 107 -14.13 4.43 1.29
C VAL A 107 -13.50 3.18 1.94
N GLU A 108 -13.70 2.97 3.24
CA GLU A 108 -13.22 1.77 3.95
C GLU A 108 -13.76 0.48 3.30
N ARG A 109 -15.04 0.45 2.93
CA ARG A 109 -15.64 -0.72 2.28
C ARG A 109 -14.99 -1.02 0.93
N ILE A 110 -14.73 0.00 0.13
CA ILE A 110 -14.06 -0.13 -1.18
C ILE A 110 -12.65 -0.69 -0.97
N LEU A 111 -11.88 -0.09 -0.07
CA LEU A 111 -10.50 -0.48 0.23
C LEU A 111 -10.44 -1.93 0.77
N LEU A 112 -11.30 -2.28 1.72
CA LEU A 112 -11.33 -3.63 2.29
C LEU A 112 -11.75 -4.69 1.25
N ARG A 113 -12.73 -4.38 0.40
CA ARG A 113 -13.13 -5.27 -0.70
C ARG A 113 -11.98 -5.47 -1.69
N ARG A 114 -11.25 -4.40 -2.04
CA ARG A 114 -10.11 -4.50 -2.95
C ARG A 114 -8.95 -5.27 -2.31
N LEU A 115 -8.71 -5.08 -1.01
CA LEU A 115 -7.70 -5.81 -0.25
C LEU A 115 -7.95 -7.33 -0.26
N SER A 116 -9.20 -7.76 -0.16
CA SER A 116 -9.54 -9.18 -0.16
C SER A 116 -9.52 -9.83 -1.55
N ARG A 117 -9.44 -9.04 -2.63
CA ARG A 117 -9.47 -9.51 -4.02
C ARG A 117 -8.11 -9.42 -4.71
N THR A 118 -7.16 -8.69 -4.14
CA THR A 118 -5.87 -8.43 -4.76
C THR A 118 -4.77 -9.33 -4.21
N ASP A 119 -4.04 -9.97 -5.11
CA ASP A 119 -2.84 -10.75 -4.78
C ASP A 119 -1.56 -9.91 -4.87
N SER A 120 -1.65 -8.68 -5.40
CA SER A 120 -0.51 -7.80 -5.59
C SER A 120 -0.03 -7.20 -4.26
N ALA A 121 1.23 -7.48 -3.90
CA ALA A 121 1.83 -6.95 -2.69
C ALA A 121 1.90 -5.41 -2.70
N PHE A 122 2.06 -4.77 -3.86
CA PHE A 122 2.05 -3.31 -3.98
C PHE A 122 0.71 -2.72 -3.55
N VAL A 123 -0.39 -3.26 -4.10
CA VAL A 123 -1.74 -2.81 -3.77
C VAL A 123 -2.05 -3.06 -2.30
N GLN A 124 -1.68 -4.24 -1.78
CA GLN A 124 -1.89 -4.59 -0.38
C GLN A 124 -1.21 -3.60 0.56
N VAL A 125 0.07 -3.26 0.34
CA VAL A 125 0.81 -2.30 1.18
C VAL A 125 0.14 -0.93 1.17
N GLN A 126 -0.22 -0.41 -0.01
CA GLN A 126 -0.86 0.91 -0.12
C GLN A 126 -2.23 0.93 0.56
N ILE A 127 -3.05 -0.11 0.41
CA ILE A 127 -4.36 -0.19 1.06
C ILE A 127 -4.21 -0.29 2.59
N MET A 128 -3.33 -1.16 3.09
CA MET A 128 -3.09 -1.32 4.53
C MET A 128 -2.64 -0.02 5.17
N HIS A 129 -1.74 0.71 4.51
CA HIS A 129 -1.27 2.03 4.99
C HIS A 129 -2.41 3.06 4.98
N THR A 130 -3.18 3.12 3.91
CA THR A 130 -4.31 4.06 3.77
C THR A 130 -5.38 3.80 4.83
N LEU A 131 -5.74 2.54 5.08
CA LEU A 131 -6.68 2.17 6.15
C LEU A 131 -6.16 2.59 7.53
N CYS A 132 -4.87 2.40 7.81
CA CYS A 132 -4.26 2.87 9.06
C CYS A 132 -4.25 4.40 9.21
N LYS A 133 -4.19 5.15 8.11
CA LYS A 133 -4.30 6.62 8.12
C LYS A 133 -5.73 7.09 8.33
N ILE A 134 -6.71 6.41 7.74
CA ILE A 134 -8.15 6.74 7.87
C ILE A 134 -8.68 6.39 9.28
N ASP A 135 -8.35 5.20 9.80
CA ASP A 135 -8.74 4.78 11.14
C ASP A 135 -7.65 3.93 11.80
N ARG A 136 -6.74 4.63 12.46
CA ARG A 136 -5.66 3.98 13.17
C ARG A 136 -6.14 3.04 14.27
N TYR A 137 -7.13 3.43 15.08
CA TYR A 137 -7.56 2.62 16.22
C TYR A 137 -8.16 1.29 15.79
N ARG A 138 -8.87 1.29 14.66
CA ARG A 138 -9.51 0.09 14.12
C ARG A 138 -8.54 -0.83 13.40
N TYR A 139 -7.64 -0.28 12.59
CA TYR A 139 -6.85 -1.08 11.63
C TYR A 139 -5.41 -1.34 12.07
N PHE A 140 -4.85 -0.60 13.02
CA PHE A 140 -3.44 -0.75 13.40
C PHE A 140 -3.11 -2.18 13.87
N GLN A 141 -3.97 -2.78 14.70
CA GLN A 141 -3.72 -4.10 15.27
C GLN A 141 -3.69 -5.22 14.21
N SER A 142 -4.45 -5.11 13.13
CA SER A 142 -4.52 -6.12 12.08
C SER A 142 -3.56 -5.83 10.92
N MET A 143 -3.45 -4.58 10.49
CA MET A 143 -2.72 -4.19 9.28
C MET A 143 -1.22 -4.03 9.52
N VAL A 144 -0.79 -3.52 10.67
CA VAL A 144 0.64 -3.29 10.94
C VAL A 144 1.44 -4.60 11.02
N PRO A 145 0.95 -5.67 11.66
CA PRO A 145 1.63 -6.97 11.58
C PRO A 145 1.78 -7.48 10.14
N ALA A 146 0.77 -7.28 9.29
CA ALA A 146 0.82 -7.67 7.88
C ALA A 146 1.84 -6.82 7.10
N LEU A 147 1.90 -5.50 7.34
CA LEU A 147 2.93 -4.63 6.77
C LEU A 147 4.35 -5.05 7.20
N ILE A 148 4.54 -5.45 8.45
CA ILE A 148 5.83 -5.95 8.94
C ILE A 148 6.25 -7.22 8.20
N GLN A 149 5.31 -8.11 7.86
CA GLN A 149 5.61 -9.29 7.05
C GLN A 149 6.06 -8.91 5.62
N LYS A 150 5.57 -7.80 5.07
CA LYS A 150 6.00 -7.31 3.74
C LYS A 150 7.44 -6.79 3.73
N LEU A 151 8.05 -6.55 4.89
CA LEU A 151 9.50 -6.27 4.97
C LEU A 151 10.36 -7.47 4.56
N ASP A 152 9.82 -8.71 4.58
CA ASP A 152 10.54 -9.88 4.11
C ASP A 152 10.34 -10.16 2.61
N HIS A 153 9.55 -9.35 1.92
CA HIS A 153 9.23 -9.56 0.51
C HIS A 153 10.49 -9.53 -0.36
N TYR A 154 10.53 -10.36 -1.42
CA TYR A 154 11.72 -10.48 -2.28
C TYR A 154 11.97 -9.20 -3.09
N ASN A 155 10.91 -8.59 -3.63
CA ASN A 155 10.95 -7.32 -4.34
C ASN A 155 11.33 -6.17 -3.37
N SER A 156 12.40 -5.44 -3.69
CA SER A 156 12.95 -4.33 -2.91
C SER A 156 11.97 -3.16 -2.78
N THR A 157 11.30 -2.79 -3.87
CA THR A 157 10.32 -1.68 -3.87
C THR A 157 9.14 -1.96 -2.96
N VAL A 158 8.64 -3.21 -2.91
CA VAL A 158 7.58 -3.61 -1.95
C VAL A 158 8.08 -3.47 -0.51
N ASN A 159 9.30 -3.94 -0.25
CA ASN A 159 9.93 -3.84 1.07
C ASN A 159 10.10 -2.37 1.50
N GLU A 160 10.63 -1.51 0.62
CA GLU A 160 10.85 -0.09 0.86
C GLU A 160 9.52 0.63 1.09
N THR A 161 8.53 0.40 0.23
CA THR A 161 7.19 0.99 0.37
C THR A 161 6.53 0.58 1.70
N ALA A 162 6.68 -0.69 2.10
CA ALA A 162 6.17 -1.16 3.39
C ALA A 162 6.91 -0.50 4.57
N PHE A 163 8.21 -0.31 4.45
CA PHE A 163 9.02 0.36 5.46
C PHE A 163 8.69 1.85 5.59
N GLU A 164 8.50 2.56 4.47
CA GLU A 164 8.03 3.94 4.43
C GLU A 164 6.67 4.08 5.11
N ALA A 165 5.72 3.21 4.76
CA ALA A 165 4.40 3.18 5.38
C ALA A 165 4.50 2.98 6.91
N LEU A 166 5.34 2.06 7.37
CA LEU A 166 5.54 1.81 8.80
C LEU A 166 6.19 3.01 9.50
N ASN A 167 7.21 3.64 8.90
CA ASN A 167 7.85 4.83 9.48
C ASN A 167 6.85 5.98 9.60
N ASP A 168 6.08 6.26 8.55
CA ASP A 168 5.07 7.33 8.57
C ASP A 168 3.97 7.06 9.62
N LEU A 169 3.54 5.81 9.79
CA LEU A 169 2.65 5.45 10.89
C LEU A 169 3.33 5.67 12.26
N ILE A 170 4.60 5.30 12.41
CA ILE A 170 5.33 5.44 13.66
C ILE A 170 5.56 6.92 14.04
N GLU A 171 5.98 7.74 13.09
CA GLU A 171 6.29 9.17 13.30
C GLU A 171 5.04 9.99 13.62
N SER A 172 3.90 9.64 13.01
CA SER A 172 2.61 10.28 13.30
C SER A 172 2.02 9.92 14.67
N GLY A 173 2.60 8.97 15.42
CA GLY A 173 2.08 8.51 16.71
C GLY A 173 3.02 8.78 17.87
N SER A 174 2.91 9.92 18.55
CA SER A 174 3.72 10.21 19.75
C SER A 174 3.32 9.32 20.94
N ASN A 175 4.31 8.65 21.54
CA ASN A 175 4.23 7.95 22.84
C ASN A 175 3.12 6.88 22.97
N ARG A 176 2.95 6.04 21.95
CA ARG A 176 1.88 5.01 21.91
C ARG A 176 2.39 3.63 22.34
N ALA A 177 2.43 3.40 23.65
CA ALA A 177 2.92 2.13 24.21
C ALA A 177 2.16 0.89 23.70
N ARG A 178 0.84 0.96 23.51
CA ARG A 178 0.05 -0.18 22.98
C ARG A 178 0.49 -0.58 21.58
N GLU A 179 0.70 0.41 20.71
CA GLU A 179 1.11 0.19 19.32
C GLU A 179 2.55 -0.32 19.23
N ALA A 180 3.45 0.28 20.01
CA ALA A 180 4.82 -0.19 20.14
C ALA A 180 4.89 -1.66 20.61
N ARG A 181 4.03 -2.07 21.56
CA ARG A 181 3.93 -3.49 21.98
C ARG A 181 3.51 -4.42 20.85
N ILE A 182 2.58 -4.00 19.98
CA ILE A 182 2.14 -4.81 18.84
C ILE A 182 3.30 -4.99 17.86
N VAL A 183 3.95 -3.89 17.46
CA VAL A 183 5.10 -3.92 16.54
C VAL A 183 6.23 -4.75 17.12
N PHE A 184 6.59 -4.52 18.39
CA PHE A 184 7.64 -5.26 19.08
C PHE A 184 7.36 -6.76 19.12
N ASN A 185 6.15 -7.17 19.52
CA ASN A 185 5.82 -8.60 19.61
C ASN A 185 5.82 -9.29 18.26
N THR A 186 5.37 -8.62 17.20
CA THR A 186 5.43 -9.17 15.84
C THR A 186 6.88 -9.35 15.38
N LEU A 187 7.72 -8.32 15.54
CA LEU A 187 9.14 -8.39 15.18
C LEU A 187 9.90 -9.43 16.00
N ARG A 188 9.67 -9.47 17.32
CA ARG A 188 10.27 -10.45 18.23
C ARG A 188 9.98 -11.87 17.80
N LYS A 189 8.71 -12.19 17.48
CA LYS A 189 8.32 -13.53 17.00
C LYS A 189 9.04 -13.87 15.68
N GLY A 190 9.05 -12.94 14.72
CA GLY A 190 9.73 -13.15 13.44
C GLY A 190 11.23 -13.41 13.61
N LEU A 191 11.91 -12.59 14.42
CA LEU A 191 13.35 -12.71 14.65
C LEU A 191 13.73 -13.94 15.49
N PHE A 192 12.87 -14.33 16.43
CA PHE A 192 13.07 -15.55 17.20
C PHE A 192 13.06 -16.80 16.31
N LEU A 193 12.21 -16.82 15.28
CA LEU A 193 12.18 -17.91 14.29
C LEU A 193 13.44 -17.94 13.43
N SER A 194 14.03 -16.77 13.13
CA SER A 194 15.26 -16.67 12.35
C SER A 194 16.56 -16.73 13.17
N ARG A 195 16.50 -16.93 14.50
CA ARG A 195 17.67 -16.77 15.41
C ARG A 195 18.93 -17.51 14.96
N LYS A 196 18.81 -18.78 14.55
CA LYS A 196 19.95 -19.59 14.09
C LYS A 196 20.64 -19.01 12.86
N ARG A 197 19.88 -18.33 12.00
CA ARG A 197 20.43 -17.64 10.82
C ARG A 197 21.10 -16.32 11.18
N LEU A 198 20.77 -15.73 12.33
CA LEU A 198 21.33 -14.47 12.81
C LEU A 198 22.64 -14.68 13.58
N GLU A 199 22.91 -15.88 14.11
CA GLU A 199 24.16 -16.21 14.82
C GLU A 199 25.42 -15.97 13.99
N THR A 200 25.34 -16.20 12.68
CA THR A 200 26.47 -16.08 11.76
C THR A 200 26.60 -14.70 11.12
N VAL A 201 25.62 -13.82 11.33
CA VAL A 201 25.56 -12.50 10.68
C VAL A 201 26.33 -11.50 11.54
N LYS A 202 27.44 -10.97 11.00
CA LYS A 202 28.21 -9.89 11.64
C LYS A 202 27.65 -8.51 11.34
N GLU A 203 27.16 -8.30 10.11
CA GLU A 203 26.60 -7.03 9.67
C GLU A 203 25.17 -7.20 9.15
N PRO A 204 24.23 -6.34 9.58
CA PRO A 204 22.83 -6.49 9.18
C PRO A 204 22.62 -6.08 7.72
N GLY A 205 22.06 -7.00 6.93
CA GLY A 205 21.59 -6.70 5.57
C GLY A 205 20.48 -5.63 5.53
N PRO A 206 20.10 -5.12 4.35
CA PRO A 206 19.17 -3.99 4.21
C PRO A 206 17.81 -4.24 4.88
N LYS A 207 17.21 -5.42 4.66
CA LYS A 207 15.91 -5.81 5.27
C LYS A 207 16.01 -5.92 6.79
N LEU A 208 17.13 -6.43 7.30
CA LEU A 208 17.36 -6.57 8.74
C LEU A 208 17.55 -5.20 9.39
N ARG A 209 18.30 -4.29 8.75
CA ARG A 209 18.47 -2.90 9.24
C ARG A 209 17.15 -2.18 9.44
N GLN A 210 16.21 -2.31 8.50
CA GLN A 210 14.87 -1.74 8.62
C GLN A 210 14.13 -2.28 9.85
N LYS A 211 14.13 -3.61 10.05
CA LYS A 211 13.50 -4.24 11.23
C LYS A 211 14.16 -3.79 12.53
N LEU A 212 15.49 -3.69 12.57
CA LEU A 212 16.22 -3.21 13.74
C LEU A 212 15.87 -1.75 14.05
N LYS A 213 15.70 -0.88 13.04
CA LYS A 213 15.23 0.51 13.24
C LYS A 213 13.85 0.54 13.90
N LEU A 214 12.92 -0.33 13.48
CA LEU A 214 11.61 -0.46 14.13
C LEU A 214 11.71 -0.96 15.58
N ILE A 215 12.62 -1.91 15.87
CA ILE A 215 12.88 -2.38 17.24
C ILE A 215 13.44 -1.28 18.12
N ARG A 216 14.42 -0.50 17.63
CA ARG A 216 14.98 0.64 18.37
C ARG A 216 13.89 1.64 18.73
N TRP A 217 12.97 1.91 17.81
CA TRP A 217 11.79 2.74 18.12
C TRP A 217 10.90 2.13 19.20
N CYS A 218 10.59 0.83 19.12
CA CYS A 218 9.80 0.14 20.15
C CYS A 218 10.46 0.23 21.53
N ILE A 219 11.78 0.02 21.62
CA ILE A 219 12.54 0.11 22.88
C ILE A 219 12.51 1.53 23.43
N LYS A 220 12.63 2.55 22.56
CA LYS A 220 12.54 3.96 22.97
C LYS A 220 11.22 4.29 23.67
N ILE A 221 10.11 3.67 23.25
CA ILE A 221 8.78 3.89 23.84
C ILE A 221 8.51 2.98 25.05
N LEU A 222 8.88 1.70 24.97
CA LEU A 222 8.55 0.71 26.00
C LEU A 222 9.56 0.64 27.14
N GLY A 223 10.76 1.16 26.92
CA GLY A 223 11.88 1.11 27.84
C GLY A 223 12.76 -0.13 27.70
N ASN A 224 13.91 -0.10 28.37
CA ASN A 224 14.97 -1.10 28.27
C ASN A 224 14.60 -2.49 28.82
N ALA A 225 13.50 -2.61 29.56
CA ALA A 225 13.02 -3.90 30.08
C ALA A 225 12.70 -4.90 28.96
N GLU A 226 12.26 -4.40 27.79
CA GLU A 226 11.91 -5.24 26.64
C GLU A 226 13.13 -5.86 25.95
N LEU A 227 14.34 -5.30 26.12
CA LEU A 227 15.58 -5.88 25.58
C LEU A 227 15.80 -7.31 26.06
N LYS A 228 15.45 -7.61 27.31
CA LYS A 228 15.58 -8.95 27.90
C LYS A 228 14.71 -10.00 27.20
N ARG A 229 13.70 -9.59 26.43
CA ARG A 229 12.78 -10.49 25.71
C ARG A 229 13.25 -10.80 24.28
N LEU A 230 14.28 -10.11 23.78
CA LEU A 230 14.85 -10.38 22.46
C LEU A 230 15.85 -11.55 22.50
N PRO A 231 16.00 -12.30 21.40
CA PRO A 231 17.09 -13.27 21.25
C PRO A 231 18.45 -12.58 21.39
N LYS A 232 19.44 -13.25 21.99
CA LYS A 232 20.79 -12.68 22.24
C LYS A 232 21.47 -12.24 20.94
N GLU A 233 21.22 -12.98 19.88
CA GLU A 233 21.74 -12.75 18.53
C GLU A 233 21.25 -11.41 17.97
N VAL A 234 20.00 -11.03 18.28
CA VAL A 234 19.42 -9.76 17.86
C VAL A 234 19.98 -8.61 18.70
N ILE A 235 20.24 -8.83 19.98
CA ILE A 235 20.81 -7.81 20.88
C ILE A 235 22.21 -7.41 20.41
N ASN A 236 23.01 -8.36 19.92
CA ASN A 236 24.35 -8.08 19.39
C ASN A 236 24.33 -7.22 18.11
N LEU A 237 23.20 -7.16 17.41
CA LEU A 237 23.02 -6.43 16.15
C LEU A 237 22.33 -5.07 16.33
N LEU A 238 21.84 -4.75 17.54
CA LEU A 238 21.13 -3.51 17.86
C LEU A 238 22.08 -2.37 18.18
#